data_AF-A0A227J301-F1
#
_entry.id   AF-A0A227J301-F1
#
_cell.length_a   1.000
_cell.length_b   1.000
_cell.length_c   1.000
_cell.angle_alpha   90.00
_cell.angle_beta   90.00
_cell.angle_gamma   90.00
#
_symmetry.space_group_name_H-M   'P 1'
#
loop_
_entity.id
_entity.type
_entity.pdbx_description
1 polymer ?
#
loop_
_entity_poly.entity_id
_entity_poly.type
_entity_poly.pdbx_seq_one_letter_code
_entity_poly.pdbx_strand_id
1 'polypeptide(L)'
;QVVDRFDNVKGILCGHVHQDMNVIHKGIRVMATPSTCVQFKPNSDDFALDTTSPGWRELELHTNGDITTHVDRLPEGQFQPDFSSNGY
;
A
#
# COMPACT_ATOMS: atom_id res chain seq x y z
N GLN A 1 -10.43 -6.19 -17.07
CA GLN A 1 -10.55 -6.76 -18.44
C GLN A 1 -9.23 -7.32 -18.99
N VAL A 2 -8.08 -6.66 -18.81
CA VAL A 2 -6.78 -7.18 -19.34
C VAL A 2 -6.29 -8.42 -18.58
N VAL A 3 -6.12 -8.31 -17.26
CA VAL A 3 -5.66 -9.42 -16.40
C VAL A 3 -6.64 -10.59 -16.33
N ASP A 4 -7.94 -10.35 -16.54
CA ASP A 4 -8.98 -11.39 -16.54
C ASP A 4 -8.78 -12.45 -17.66
N ARG A 5 -7.88 -12.20 -18.63
CA ARG A 5 -7.58 -13.11 -19.74
C ARG A 5 -6.43 -14.09 -19.43
N PHE A 6 -5.82 -14.00 -18.24
CA PHE A 6 -4.59 -14.71 -17.89
C PHE A 6 -4.71 -15.38 -16.51
N ASP A 7 -4.61 -16.71 -16.46
CA ASP A 7 -4.78 -17.48 -15.21
C ASP A 7 -3.52 -17.54 -14.32
N ASN A 8 -2.40 -17.03 -14.84
CA ASN A 8 -1.09 -17.02 -14.17
C ASN A 8 -0.82 -15.73 -13.38
N VAL A 9 -1.70 -14.73 -13.42
CA VAL A 9 -1.57 -13.52 -12.59
C VAL A 9 -2.04 -13.84 -11.18
N LYS A 10 -1.14 -13.77 -10.19
CA LYS A 10 -1.45 -14.10 -8.78
C LYS A 10 -1.60 -12.86 -7.90
N GLY A 11 -0.96 -11.76 -8.28
CA GLY A 11 -1.06 -10.51 -7.54
C GLY A 11 -0.89 -9.26 -8.39
N ILE A 12 -1.46 -8.15 -7.91
CA ILE A 12 -1.29 -6.79 -8.43
C ILE A 12 -0.84 -5.92 -7.26
N LEU A 13 0.20 -5.12 -7.46
CA LEU A 13 0.71 -4.19 -6.46
C LEU A 13 0.68 -2.76 -7.02
N CYS A 14 0.13 -1.82 -6.25
CA CYS A 14 0.15 -0.40 -6.59
C CYS A 14 0.64 0.46 -5.41
N GLY A 15 1.11 1.67 -5.74
CA GLY A 15 1.38 2.72 -4.76
C GLY A 15 0.30 3.80 -4.82
N HIS A 16 0.72 5.07 -4.83
CA HIS A 16 -0.11 6.27 -4.99
C HIS A 16 -1.04 6.61 -3.81
N VAL A 17 -1.78 5.64 -3.27
CA VAL A 17 -2.76 5.88 -2.19
C VAL A 17 -2.14 6.01 -0.79
N HIS A 18 -0.87 5.59 -0.63
CA HIS A 18 -0.11 5.64 0.63
C HIS A 18 -0.80 4.90 1.79
N GLN A 19 -1.49 3.82 1.47
CA GLN A 19 -2.28 3.03 2.42
C GLN A 19 -1.95 1.55 2.23
N ASP A 20 -2.07 0.78 3.31
CA ASP A 20 -2.10 -0.67 3.23
C ASP A 20 -3.50 -1.09 2.75
N MET A 21 -3.55 -1.66 1.55
CA MET A 21 -4.71 -2.40 1.06
C MET A 21 -4.24 -3.80 0.70
N ASN A 22 -5.04 -4.81 1.04
CA ASN A 22 -4.80 -6.19 0.62
C ASN A 22 -6.13 -6.92 0.50
N VAL A 23 -6.60 -7.11 -0.73
CA VAL A 23 -7.91 -7.70 -1.03
C VAL A 23 -7.80 -8.75 -2.11
N ILE A 24 -8.76 -9.68 -2.17
CA ILE A 24 -8.89 -10.61 -3.29
C ILE A 24 -9.97 -10.08 -4.24
N HIS A 25 -9.59 -9.83 -5.49
CA HIS A 25 -10.51 -9.46 -6.55
C HIS A 25 -10.44 -10.48 -7.67
N LYS A 26 -11.55 -11.21 -7.92
CA LYS A 26 -11.64 -12.27 -8.94
C LYS A 26 -10.50 -13.31 -8.86
N GLY A 27 -10.14 -13.71 -7.64
CA GLY A 27 -9.07 -14.69 -7.40
C GLY A 27 -7.64 -14.14 -7.49
N ILE A 28 -7.46 -12.86 -7.81
CA ILE A 28 -6.16 -12.18 -7.83
C ILE A 28 -6.01 -11.34 -6.56
N ARG A 29 -4.85 -11.41 -5.89
CA ARG A 29 -4.57 -10.55 -4.74
C ARG A 29 -4.18 -9.14 -5.19
N VAL A 30 -4.97 -8.14 -4.84
CA VAL A 30 -4.71 -6.73 -5.16
C VAL A 30 -4.26 -6.01 -3.90
N MET A 31 -3.09 -5.37 -3.97
CA MET A 31 -2.45 -4.74 -2.84
C MET A 31 -2.07 -3.30 -3.14
N ALA A 32 -2.17 -2.44 -2.12
CA ALA A 32 -1.52 -1.14 -2.09
C ALA A 32 -0.44 -1.13 -0.99
N THR A 33 0.64 -0.40 -1.24
CA THR A 33 1.77 -0.27 -0.30
C THR A 33 1.77 1.13 0.34
N PRO A 34 1.95 1.22 1.68
CA PRO A 34 2.25 2.47 2.36
C PRO A 34 3.44 3.20 1.72
N SER A 35 3.47 4.52 1.82
CA SER A 35 4.67 5.27 1.40
C SER A 35 5.77 5.15 2.45
N THR A 36 7.02 5.24 2.00
CA THR A 36 8.19 5.38 2.87
C THR A 36 8.33 6.80 3.46
N CYS A 37 7.34 7.67 3.24
CA CYS A 37 7.27 9.04 3.74
C CYS A 37 5.86 9.33 4.31
N VAL A 38 5.30 10.52 4.06
CA VAL A 38 3.96 10.92 4.52
C VAL A 38 2.88 9.95 4.04
N GLN A 39 1.86 9.75 4.88
CA GLN A 39 0.68 8.96 4.53
C GLN A 39 -0.49 9.90 4.19
N PHE A 40 -1.38 9.48 3.30
CA PHE A 40 -2.61 10.23 3.01
C PHE A 40 -3.75 9.76 3.88
N LYS A 41 -4.54 10.72 4.36
CA LYS A 41 -5.71 10.44 5.20
C LYS A 41 -6.77 9.67 4.39
N PRO A 42 -7.19 8.48 4.85
CA PRO A 42 -8.23 7.72 4.16
C PRO A 42 -9.58 8.44 4.24
N ASN A 43 -10.40 8.28 3.20
CA ASN A 43 -11.76 8.85 3.11
C ASN A 43 -11.79 10.39 3.27
N SER A 44 -10.80 11.08 2.70
CA SER A 44 -10.75 12.55 2.64
C SER A 44 -11.06 13.01 1.22
N ASP A 45 -11.99 13.95 1.07
CA ASP A 45 -12.32 14.55 -0.22
C ASP A 45 -11.25 15.56 -0.67
N ASP A 46 -10.60 16.21 0.31
CA ASP A 46 -9.48 17.13 0.10
C ASP A 46 -8.14 16.47 0.45
N PHE A 47 -7.04 17.03 -0.08
CA PHE A 47 -5.70 16.62 0.31
C PHE A 47 -5.52 16.75 1.83
N ALA A 48 -5.20 15.65 2.48
CA ALA A 48 -4.92 15.61 3.90
C ALA A 48 -3.88 14.53 4.22
N LEU A 49 -2.99 14.83 5.15
CA LEU A 49 -2.01 13.88 5.65
C LEU A 49 -2.58 13.07 6.83
N ASP A 50 -2.23 11.79 6.90
CA ASP A 50 -2.47 10.92 8.04
C ASP A 50 -1.28 11.00 9.01
N THR A 51 -1.55 10.80 10.31
CA THR A 51 -0.53 10.74 11.36
C THR A 51 0.18 9.39 11.43
N THR A 52 -0.27 8.40 10.65
CA THR A 52 0.32 7.07 10.61
C THR A 52 1.77 7.12 10.13
N SER A 53 2.66 6.37 10.80
CA SER A 53 4.07 6.29 10.44
C SER A 53 4.31 5.81 9.00
N PRO A 54 5.40 6.25 8.35
CA PRO A 54 5.87 5.67 7.10
C PRO A 54 6.03 4.15 7.18
N GLY A 55 5.85 3.48 6.06
CA GLY A 55 5.96 2.02 5.99
C GLY A 55 6.44 1.50 4.66
N TRP A 56 6.69 0.19 4.64
CA TRP A 56 7.05 -0.57 3.44
C TRP A 56 6.33 -1.91 3.46
N ARG A 57 6.34 -2.60 2.31
CA ARG A 57 5.77 -3.93 2.17
C ARG A 57 6.87 -4.89 1.74
N GLU A 58 6.99 -5.99 2.47
CA GLU A 58 7.79 -7.14 2.08
C GLU A 58 6.91 -8.15 1.34
N LEU A 59 7.50 -8.78 0.31
CA LEU A 59 6.88 -9.81 -0.50
C LEU A 59 7.80 -11.02 -0.58
N GLU A 60 7.26 -12.18 -0.26
CA GLU A 60 7.89 -13.47 -0.52
C GLU A 60 7.04 -14.19 -1.57
N LEU A 61 7.67 -14.55 -2.69
CA LEU A 61 7.03 -15.19 -3.83
C LEU A 61 7.37 -16.68 -3.84
N HIS A 62 6.36 -17.52 -3.65
CA HIS A 62 6.52 -18.96 -3.55
C HIS A 62 6.43 -19.65 -4.91
N THR A 63 7.07 -20.81 -5.04
CA THR A 63 7.09 -21.58 -6.30
C THR A 63 5.71 -22.10 -6.72
N ASN A 64 4.78 -22.25 -5.77
CA ASN A 64 3.40 -22.63 -6.02
C ASN A 64 2.50 -21.45 -6.46
N GLY A 65 3.05 -20.24 -6.53
CA GLY A 65 2.33 -19.01 -6.89
C GLY A 65 1.71 -18.27 -5.71
N ASP A 66 1.87 -18.77 -4.48
CA ASP A 66 1.47 -18.03 -3.28
C ASP A 66 2.36 -16.80 -3.07
N ILE A 67 1.77 -15.76 -2.48
CA ILE A 67 2.46 -14.54 -2.10
C ILE A 67 2.29 -14.37 -0.60
N THR A 68 3.37 -14.50 0.16
CA THR A 68 3.38 -14.05 1.57
C THR A 68 3.75 -12.57 1.58
N THR A 69 3.09 -11.79 2.42
CA THR A 69 3.36 -10.35 2.50
C THR A 69 3.19 -9.84 3.91
N HIS A 70 4.04 -8.89 4.27
CA HIS A 70 3.99 -8.17 5.53
C HIS A 70 4.16 -6.67 5.27
N VAL A 71 3.53 -5.85 6.12
CA VAL A 71 3.71 -4.41 6.12
C VAL A 71 4.37 -4.03 7.42
N ASP A 72 5.53 -3.40 7.31
CA ASP A 72 6.26 -2.83 8.43
C ASP A 72 6.15 -1.31 8.39
N ARG A 73 6.28 -0.70 9.58
CA ARG A 73 6.28 0.75 9.74
C ARG A 73 7.41 1.19 10.65
N LEU A 74 7.86 2.42 10.43
CA LEU A 74 8.76 3.06 11.38
C LEU A 74 8.08 3.18 12.76
N PRO A 75 8.85 3.08 13.87
CA PRO A 75 8.32 3.34 15.19
C PRO A 75 7.65 4.72 15.26
N GLU A 76 6.57 4.82 16.03
CA GLU A 76 5.85 6.08 16.21
C GLU A 76 6.79 7.21 16.64
N GLY A 77 6.60 8.40 16.06
CA GLY A 77 7.38 9.59 16.37
C GLY A 77 8.76 9.69 15.71
N GLN A 78 9.22 8.65 14.98
CA GLN A 78 10.49 8.70 14.23
C GLN A 78 10.41 9.52 12.94
N PHE A 79 9.19 9.85 12.49
CA PHE A 79 8.94 10.72 11.35
C PHE A 79 7.74 11.61 11.65
N GLN A 80 7.96 12.92 11.72
CA GLN A 80 6.91 13.92 11.95
C GLN A 80 6.85 14.83 10.72
N PRO A 81 5.90 14.60 9.80
CA PRO A 81 5.76 15.48 8.65
C PRO A 81 5.19 16.82 9.08
N ASP A 82 5.48 17.85 8.29
CA ASP A 82 4.83 19.15 8.46
C ASP A 82 3.37 19.05 7.99
N PHE A 83 2.46 18.89 8.94
CA PHE A 83 1.02 18.81 8.69
C PHE A 83 0.40 20.14 8.22
N SER A 84 1.17 21.23 8.21
CA SER A 84 0.74 22.53 7.68
C SER A 84 1.10 22.74 6.20
N SER A 85 1.77 21.78 5.56
CA SER A 85 2.09 21.89 4.13
C SER A 85 0.82 21.77 3.27
N ASN A 86 0.64 22.70 2.34
CA ASN A 86 -0.48 22.68 1.38
C ASN A 86 -0.21 21.78 0.16
N GLY A 87 0.83 20.95 0.20
CA GLY A 87 1.24 20.11 -0.93
C GLY A 87 2.57 19.39 -0.69
N TYR A 88 3.06 18.75 -1.77
CA TYR A 88 4.41 18.19 -1.90
C TYR A 88 5.41 19.24 -2.42
#